data_AF-A0A0D7DWX9-F1
#
_entry.id   AF-A0A0D7DWX9-F1
#
_cell.length_a   1.000
_cell.length_b   1.000
_cell.length_c   1.000
_cell.angle_alpha   90.00
_cell.angle_beta   90.00
_cell.angle_gamma   90.00
#
_symmetry.space_group_name_H-M   'P 1'
#
loop_
_entity.id
_entity.type
_entity.pdbx_description
1 polymer ?
#
loop_
_entity_poly.entity_id
_entity_poly.type
_entity_poly.pdbx_seq_one_letter_code
_entity_poly.pdbx_strand_id
1 'polypeptide(L)'
;MQVTMVPHFECDASDIEGISASKSADMPHESVDVFGAYYIDEQNRYARKGKPPLGLDDASLKELCSHGEIRLLHGRGSDTFSVRAWDGRLFLDNSGGSHHLAGAVHVAKRIGARIHLASKLYLYQLNHLTVQWLLDGFHLVLLPKDLAGQMLWTVKSLVGSGSNMEFPPVLAEGTLLAFPRGSQIAESVMAELLSQGHHDLGNDLREALTAQQRFLTESTALWTKQFSSPTC
;
A
#
# COMPACT_ATOMS: atom_id res chain seq x y z
N MET A 1 14.28 1.33 -4.04
CA MET A 1 12.99 1.24 -4.75
C MET A 1 13.20 1.60 -6.21
N GLN A 2 12.66 0.80 -7.13
CA GLN A 2 12.55 1.12 -8.55
C GLN A 2 11.08 1.44 -8.87
N VAL A 3 10.86 2.38 -9.78
CA VAL A 3 9.52 2.83 -10.17
C VAL A 3 9.39 2.81 -11.68
N THR A 4 8.38 2.11 -12.17
CA THR A 4 8.00 2.10 -13.59
C THR A 4 6.64 2.77 -13.72
N MET A 5 6.43 3.56 -14.76
CA MET A 5 5.19 4.34 -14.96
C MET A 5 4.58 4.04 -16.31
N VAL A 6 3.27 3.76 -16.31
CA VAL A 6 2.42 3.65 -17.50
C VAL A 6 1.59 4.93 -17.60
N PRO A 7 1.70 5.72 -18.70
CA PRO A 7 1.10 7.06 -18.77
C PRO A 7 -0.42 7.04 -18.87
N HIS A 8 -0.98 5.98 -19.44
CA HIS A 8 -2.41 5.80 -19.68
C HIS A 8 -2.81 4.39 -19.29
N PHE A 9 -3.43 4.27 -18.13
CA PHE A 9 -4.01 3.06 -17.60
C PHE A 9 -5.49 3.29 -17.35
N GLU A 10 -6.29 2.30 -17.74
CA GLU A 10 -7.73 2.29 -17.58
C GLU A 10 -8.16 1.06 -16.80
N CYS A 11 -9.11 1.22 -15.90
CA CYS A 11 -9.72 0.13 -15.15
C CYS A 11 -11.17 0.42 -14.80
N ASP A 12 -11.88 -0.59 -14.31
CA ASP A 12 -13.11 -0.35 -13.59
C ASP A 12 -12.78 0.01 -12.13
N ALA A 13 -13.58 0.87 -11.49
CA ALA A 13 -13.36 1.21 -10.08
C ALA A 13 -13.46 -0.02 -9.15
N SER A 14 -14.17 -1.07 -9.57
CA SER A 14 -14.27 -2.33 -8.82
C SER A 14 -12.99 -3.16 -8.83
N ASP A 15 -12.04 -2.88 -9.74
CA ASP A 15 -10.71 -3.49 -9.78
C ASP A 15 -9.79 -2.93 -8.68
N ILE A 16 -10.17 -1.81 -8.05
CA ILE A 16 -9.37 -1.18 -6.99
C ILE A 16 -9.54 -1.97 -5.69
N GLU A 17 -8.42 -2.44 -5.16
CA GLU A 17 -8.38 -3.28 -3.95
C GLU A 17 -8.01 -2.49 -2.70
N GLY A 18 -7.43 -1.29 -2.86
CA GLY A 18 -7.16 -0.40 -1.75
C GLY A 18 -7.06 1.07 -2.15
N ILE A 19 -7.07 1.94 -1.14
CA ILE A 19 -6.92 3.38 -1.31
C ILE A 19 -5.73 3.82 -0.44
N SER A 20 -4.81 4.55 -1.05
CA SER A 20 -3.60 5.07 -0.44
C SER A 20 -3.63 6.61 -0.42
N ALA A 21 -2.86 7.21 0.48
CA ALA A 21 -2.76 8.68 0.66
C ALA A 21 -4.05 9.42 1.06
N SER A 22 -5.10 8.69 1.46
CA SER A 22 -6.36 9.29 1.89
C SER A 22 -6.32 9.76 3.35
N LYS A 23 -7.09 10.81 3.66
CA LYS A 23 -7.40 11.24 5.03
C LYS A 23 -8.13 10.16 5.86
N SER A 24 -8.59 9.09 5.22
CA SER A 24 -9.24 7.94 5.84
C SER A 24 -8.33 6.70 5.91
N ALA A 25 -7.02 6.84 5.68
CA ALA A 25 -6.06 5.72 5.70
C ALA A 25 -6.01 4.99 7.05
N ASP A 26 -6.41 5.66 8.14
CA ASP A 26 -6.40 5.11 9.51
C ASP A 26 -7.57 4.15 9.79
N MET A 27 -8.52 4.01 8.87
CA MET A 27 -9.65 3.08 9.03
C MET A 27 -9.33 1.76 8.33
N PRO A 28 -9.04 0.67 9.09
CA PRO A 28 -8.77 -0.62 8.48
C PRO A 28 -10.06 -1.16 7.86
N HIS A 29 -10.06 -1.27 6.53
CA HIS A 29 -11.13 -1.91 5.79
C HIS A 29 -10.56 -3.05 4.95
N GLU A 30 -11.22 -4.20 5.01
CA GLU A 30 -10.82 -5.42 4.29
C GLU A 30 -10.81 -5.21 2.77
N SER A 31 -11.71 -4.35 2.26
CA SER A 31 -11.76 -3.96 0.85
C SER A 31 -12.41 -2.59 0.67
N VAL A 32 -12.19 -1.99 -0.52
CA VAL A 32 -12.90 -0.76 -0.95
C VAL A 32 -14.42 -0.93 -0.90
N ASP A 33 -14.90 -2.14 -1.15
CA ASP A 33 -16.33 -2.45 -1.15
C ASP A 33 -16.96 -2.38 0.26
N VAL A 34 -16.26 -2.96 1.24
CA VAL A 34 -16.66 -2.93 2.65
C VAL A 34 -16.62 -1.51 3.19
N PHE A 35 -15.59 -0.75 2.81
CA PHE A 35 -15.49 0.67 3.15
C PHE A 35 -16.67 1.48 2.60
N GLY A 36 -17.07 1.22 1.35
CA GLY A 36 -18.23 1.85 0.74
C GLY A 36 -19.55 1.53 1.44
N ALA A 37 -19.74 0.27 1.86
CA ALA A 37 -20.91 -0.16 2.63
C ALA A 37 -21.02 0.64 3.94
N TYR A 38 -19.92 0.71 4.70
CA TYR A 38 -19.85 1.46 5.95
C TYR A 38 -20.17 2.94 5.74
N TYR A 39 -19.58 3.56 4.70
CA TYR A 39 -19.83 4.96 4.39
C TYR A 39 -21.30 5.24 4.06
N ILE A 40 -21.97 4.37 3.30
CA ILE A 40 -23.39 4.51 2.96
C ILE A 40 -24.26 4.42 4.22
N ASP A 41 -24.00 3.44 5.09
CA ASP A 41 -24.73 3.28 6.36
C ASP A 41 -24.57 4.51 7.25
N GLU A 42 -23.34 5.00 7.43
CA GLU A 42 -23.06 6.23 8.19
C GLU A 42 -23.77 7.46 7.61
N GLN A 43 -23.72 7.67 6.29
CA GLN A 43 -24.43 8.79 5.65
C GLN A 43 -25.94 8.71 5.86
N ASN A 44 -26.51 7.52 5.82
CA ASN A 44 -27.94 7.30 6.01
C ASN A 44 -28.37 7.49 7.48
N ARG A 45 -27.53 7.10 8.45
CA ARG A 45 -27.76 7.33 9.89
C ARG A 45 -27.76 8.81 10.25
N TYR A 46 -26.88 9.59 9.63
CA TYR A 46 -26.70 11.01 9.89
C TYR A 46 -27.36 11.91 8.84
N ALA A 47 -28.25 11.36 8.01
CA ALA A 47 -28.90 12.08 6.92
C ALA A 47 -29.49 13.40 7.43
N ARG A 48 -28.83 14.50 7.07
CA ARG A 48 -29.26 15.86 7.42
C ARG A 48 -30.65 16.07 6.80
N LYS A 49 -31.60 16.59 7.58
CA LYS A 49 -32.96 16.94 7.12
C LYS A 49 -32.89 17.59 5.73
N GLY A 50 -33.39 16.89 4.71
CA GLY A 50 -33.52 17.43 3.35
C GLY A 50 -32.70 16.73 2.25
N LYS A 51 -31.82 15.78 2.58
CA LYS A 51 -31.24 14.88 1.57
C LYS A 51 -31.88 13.49 1.63
N PRO A 52 -32.25 12.89 0.49
CA PRO A 52 -32.67 11.50 0.45
C PRO A 52 -31.51 10.59 0.90
N PRO A 53 -31.79 9.44 1.53
CA PRO A 53 -30.78 8.45 1.84
C PRO A 53 -30.18 7.88 0.55
N LEU A 54 -28.91 7.49 0.61
CA LEU A 54 -28.25 6.75 -0.45
C LEU A 54 -28.78 5.30 -0.47
N GLY A 55 -29.25 4.87 -1.62
CA GLY A 55 -29.70 3.51 -1.89
C GLY A 55 -28.72 2.71 -2.75
N LEU A 56 -29.16 1.52 -3.17
CA LEU A 56 -28.46 0.64 -4.11
C LEU A 56 -29.10 0.79 -5.50
N ASP A 57 -29.01 2.00 -6.06
CA ASP A 57 -29.65 2.37 -7.34
C ASP A 57 -28.78 3.32 -8.18
N ASP A 58 -29.17 3.51 -9.43
CA ASP A 58 -28.47 4.40 -10.38
C ASP A 58 -28.41 5.86 -9.91
N ALA A 59 -29.43 6.33 -9.20
CA ALA A 59 -29.49 7.70 -8.70
C ALA A 59 -28.41 7.94 -7.63
N SER A 60 -28.27 7.01 -6.71
CA SER A 60 -27.26 7.03 -5.64
C SER A 60 -25.87 6.89 -6.23
N LEU A 61 -25.68 5.99 -7.22
CA LEU A 61 -24.42 5.87 -7.94
C LEU A 61 -24.02 7.20 -8.59
N LYS A 62 -24.96 7.87 -9.28
CA LYS A 62 -24.72 9.16 -9.91
C LYS A 62 -24.38 10.25 -8.89
N GLU A 63 -25.07 10.30 -7.75
CA GLU A 63 -24.74 11.25 -6.68
C GLU A 63 -23.32 11.01 -6.16
N LEU A 64 -22.96 9.76 -5.88
CA LEU A 64 -21.63 9.39 -5.38
C LEU A 64 -20.52 9.76 -6.39
N CYS A 65 -20.69 9.41 -7.67
CA CYS A 65 -19.75 9.75 -8.74
C CYS A 65 -19.65 11.25 -9.02
N SER A 66 -20.67 12.05 -8.67
CA SER A 66 -20.66 13.50 -8.86
C SER A 66 -19.74 14.25 -7.89
N HIS A 67 -19.21 13.57 -6.86
CA HIS A 67 -18.35 14.21 -5.87
C HIS A 67 -17.06 14.74 -6.52
N GLY A 68 -16.85 16.07 -6.42
CA GLY A 68 -15.78 16.76 -7.15
C GLY A 68 -14.35 16.39 -6.74
N GLU A 69 -14.18 15.77 -5.56
CA GLU A 69 -12.87 15.25 -5.15
C GLU A 69 -12.55 13.87 -5.72
N ILE A 70 -13.48 13.19 -6.42
CA ILE A 70 -13.15 12.02 -7.24
C ILE A 70 -12.57 12.51 -8.57
N ARG A 71 -11.35 13.03 -8.50
CA ARG A 71 -10.72 13.82 -9.57
C ARG A 71 -10.54 13.06 -10.88
N LEU A 72 -10.36 11.74 -10.79
CA LEU A 72 -10.27 10.83 -11.93
C LEU A 72 -11.52 10.85 -12.82
N LEU A 73 -12.71 11.07 -12.25
CA LEU A 73 -13.96 11.13 -13.01
C LEU A 73 -14.17 12.48 -13.70
N HIS A 74 -13.46 13.52 -13.25
CA HIS A 74 -13.69 14.90 -13.69
C HIS A 74 -12.53 15.47 -14.53
N GLY A 75 -11.55 14.64 -14.89
CA GLY A 75 -10.38 15.04 -15.70
C GLY A 75 -9.50 16.12 -15.05
N ARG A 76 -9.55 16.24 -13.72
CA ARG A 76 -8.90 17.33 -12.97
C ARG A 76 -8.19 16.78 -11.75
N GLY A 77 -6.89 16.48 -11.81
CA GLY A 77 -6.17 16.18 -10.58
C GLY A 77 -4.85 15.45 -10.74
N SER A 78 -4.29 15.13 -9.58
CA SER A 78 -3.06 14.36 -9.39
C SER A 78 -3.33 12.93 -8.91
N ASP A 79 -4.59 12.49 -8.93
CA ASP A 79 -4.95 11.15 -8.50
C ASP A 79 -4.35 10.13 -9.48
N THR A 80 -3.71 9.10 -8.97
CA THR A 80 -2.98 8.10 -9.77
C THR A 80 -3.27 6.70 -9.26
N PHE A 81 -2.88 5.70 -10.04
CA PHE A 81 -2.90 4.33 -9.61
C PHE A 81 -1.51 3.87 -9.20
N SER A 82 -1.44 2.95 -8.26
CA SER A 82 -0.22 2.26 -7.92
C SER A 82 -0.41 0.77 -7.68
N VAL A 83 0.64 0.02 -7.99
CA VAL A 83 0.79 -1.38 -7.65
C VAL A 83 2.17 -1.55 -7.01
N ARG A 84 2.21 -2.26 -5.89
CA ARG A 84 3.46 -2.70 -5.28
C ARG A 84 3.70 -4.13 -5.70
N ALA A 85 4.84 -4.42 -6.34
CA ALA A 85 5.05 -5.74 -6.91
C ALA A 85 5.05 -6.87 -5.85
N TRP A 86 5.43 -6.58 -4.62
CA TRP A 86 5.38 -7.53 -3.49
C TRP A 86 3.98 -7.71 -2.87
N ASP A 87 3.00 -6.89 -3.26
CA ASP A 87 1.61 -6.91 -2.77
C ASP A 87 0.64 -7.32 -3.90
N GLY A 88 0.96 -6.98 -5.14
CA GLY A 88 0.22 -7.30 -6.35
C GLY A 88 -1.07 -6.51 -6.57
N ARG A 89 -1.69 -6.03 -5.49
CA ARG A 89 -2.98 -5.31 -5.49
C ARG A 89 -2.92 -3.94 -6.16
N LEU A 90 -4.05 -3.53 -6.76
CA LEU A 90 -4.24 -2.20 -7.36
C LEU A 90 -4.75 -1.19 -6.32
N PHE A 91 -4.03 -0.09 -6.17
CA PHE A 91 -4.38 1.02 -5.29
C PHE A 91 -4.73 2.28 -6.06
N LEU A 92 -5.69 3.02 -5.53
CA LEU A 92 -5.90 4.43 -5.87
C LEU A 92 -5.12 5.31 -4.91
N ASP A 93 -4.24 6.16 -5.45
CA ASP A 93 -3.58 7.22 -4.71
C ASP A 93 -4.36 8.53 -4.90
N ASN A 94 -5.15 8.91 -3.91
CA ASN A 94 -5.93 10.16 -3.95
C ASN A 94 -5.88 10.93 -2.63
N SER A 95 -5.99 12.27 -2.73
CA SER A 95 -5.97 13.15 -1.54
C SER A 95 -7.37 13.52 -1.01
N GLY A 96 -8.43 13.06 -1.68
CA GLY A 96 -9.83 13.36 -1.33
C GLY A 96 -10.82 12.51 -2.12
N GLY A 97 -12.08 12.44 -1.66
CA GLY A 97 -13.14 11.69 -2.33
C GLY A 97 -13.13 10.17 -2.17
N SER A 98 -12.22 9.58 -1.38
CA SER A 98 -12.12 8.13 -1.15
C SER A 98 -13.43 7.49 -0.68
N HIS A 99 -14.10 8.11 0.29
CA HIS A 99 -15.39 7.66 0.81
C HIS A 99 -16.47 7.57 -0.27
N HIS A 100 -16.58 8.62 -1.09
CA HIS A 100 -17.57 8.69 -2.16
C HIS A 100 -17.28 7.68 -3.27
N LEU A 101 -16.01 7.51 -3.64
CA LEU A 101 -15.63 6.48 -4.61
C LEU A 101 -15.90 5.08 -4.06
N ALA A 102 -15.54 4.80 -2.81
CA ALA A 102 -15.81 3.52 -2.17
C ALA A 102 -17.31 3.22 -2.14
N GLY A 103 -18.14 4.21 -1.77
CA GLY A 103 -19.59 4.11 -1.86
C GLY A 103 -20.06 3.84 -3.30
N ALA A 104 -19.49 4.52 -4.30
CA ALA A 104 -19.83 4.30 -5.70
C ALA A 104 -19.49 2.88 -6.14
N VAL A 105 -18.30 2.36 -5.77
CA VAL A 105 -17.90 0.97 -6.02
C VAL A 105 -18.89 0.01 -5.38
N HIS A 106 -19.30 0.29 -4.14
CA HIS A 106 -20.27 -0.54 -3.42
C HIS A 106 -21.61 -0.61 -4.15
N VAL A 107 -22.18 0.53 -4.54
CA VAL A 107 -23.45 0.60 -5.27
C VAL A 107 -23.31 -0.06 -6.65
N ALA A 108 -22.28 0.29 -7.42
CA ALA A 108 -22.04 -0.23 -8.76
C ALA A 108 -21.98 -1.76 -8.78
N LYS A 109 -21.28 -2.38 -7.82
CA LYS A 109 -21.25 -3.85 -7.66
C LYS A 109 -22.63 -4.47 -7.46
N ARG A 110 -23.54 -3.82 -6.73
CA ARG A 110 -24.89 -4.38 -6.45
C ARG A 110 -25.84 -4.22 -7.63
N ILE A 111 -25.69 -3.15 -8.41
CA ILE A 111 -26.56 -2.90 -9.56
C ILE A 111 -25.97 -3.41 -10.88
N GLY A 112 -24.77 -4.00 -10.87
CA GLY A 112 -24.08 -4.48 -12.06
C GLY A 112 -23.57 -3.37 -12.98
N ALA A 113 -23.39 -2.16 -12.45
CA ALA A 113 -22.85 -1.02 -13.19
C ALA A 113 -21.31 -1.03 -13.20
N ARG A 114 -20.74 -0.30 -14.16
CA ARG A 114 -19.29 -0.09 -14.28
C ARG A 114 -18.95 1.38 -14.08
N ILE A 115 -17.82 1.65 -13.45
CA ILE A 115 -17.28 2.99 -13.26
C ILE A 115 -15.90 3.00 -13.92
N HIS A 116 -15.83 3.56 -15.11
CA HIS A 116 -14.58 3.64 -15.85
C HIS A 116 -13.67 4.75 -15.28
N LEU A 117 -12.42 4.40 -14.98
CA LEU A 117 -11.40 5.32 -14.49
C LEU A 117 -10.15 5.26 -15.36
N ALA A 118 -9.49 6.40 -15.55
CA ALA A 118 -8.27 6.50 -16.34
C ALA A 118 -7.25 7.42 -15.67
N SER A 119 -6.00 6.98 -15.53
CA SER A 119 -4.89 7.80 -15.04
C SER A 119 -3.52 7.17 -15.34
N LYS A 120 -2.46 7.74 -14.80
CA LYS A 120 -1.15 7.11 -14.73
C LYS A 120 -1.17 5.96 -13.73
N LEU A 121 -0.44 4.91 -14.04
CA LEU A 121 -0.23 3.76 -13.15
C LEU A 121 1.27 3.63 -12.84
N TYR A 122 1.60 3.54 -11.54
CA TYR A 122 2.96 3.32 -11.06
C TYR A 122 3.15 1.90 -10.53
N LEU A 123 4.20 1.22 -11.00
CA LEU A 123 4.66 -0.02 -10.41
C LEU A 123 5.87 0.26 -9.52
N TYR A 124 5.74 -0.07 -8.25
CA TYR A 124 6.80 -0.02 -7.26
C TYR A 124 7.46 -1.39 -7.13
N GLN A 125 8.77 -1.44 -7.29
CA GLN A 125 9.57 -2.66 -7.17
C GLN A 125 10.69 -2.50 -6.14
N LEU A 126 10.89 -3.52 -5.34
CA LEU A 126 12.10 -3.70 -4.56
C LEU A 126 13.27 -3.94 -5.54
N ASN A 127 14.37 -3.20 -5.36
CA ASN A 127 15.58 -3.48 -6.12
C ASN A 127 16.18 -4.77 -5.56
N HIS A 128 16.12 -5.85 -6.34
CA HIS A 128 16.56 -7.17 -5.91
C HIS A 128 18.01 -7.16 -5.42
N LEU A 129 18.94 -6.56 -6.17
CA LEU A 129 20.36 -6.54 -5.81
C LEU A 129 20.61 -5.78 -4.51
N THR A 130 19.95 -4.62 -4.33
CA THR A 130 20.08 -3.83 -3.09
C THR A 130 19.50 -4.56 -1.88
N VAL A 131 18.32 -5.17 -2.02
CA VAL A 131 17.68 -5.89 -0.92
C VAL A 131 18.47 -7.15 -0.58
N GLN A 132 18.93 -7.90 -1.59
CA GLN A 132 19.77 -9.08 -1.36
C GLN A 132 21.07 -8.71 -0.63
N TRP A 133 21.75 -7.65 -1.05
CA TRP A 133 22.95 -7.14 -0.37
C TRP A 133 22.69 -6.79 1.10
N LEU A 134 21.53 -6.16 1.40
CA LEU A 134 21.12 -5.88 2.77
C LEU A 134 20.90 -7.17 3.57
N LEU A 135 20.18 -8.14 3.00
CA LEU A 135 19.84 -9.41 3.66
C LEU A 135 21.05 -10.31 3.91
N ASP A 136 22.04 -10.27 3.01
CA ASP A 136 23.27 -11.04 3.14
C ASP A 136 24.22 -10.42 4.17
N GLY A 137 24.28 -9.09 4.20
CA GLY A 137 25.22 -8.36 5.05
C GLY A 137 24.75 -8.09 6.46
N PHE A 138 23.43 -7.99 6.68
CA PHE A 138 22.88 -7.38 7.90
C PHE A 138 21.70 -8.16 8.49
N HIS A 139 21.61 -8.09 9.82
CA HIS A 139 20.36 -8.28 10.55
C HIS A 139 19.57 -6.98 10.50
N LEU A 140 18.26 -7.08 10.30
CA LEU A 140 17.36 -5.95 10.02
C LEU A 140 16.17 -6.03 10.96
N VAL A 141 16.10 -5.13 11.93
CA VAL A 141 15.06 -5.14 12.97
C VAL A 141 14.31 -3.82 12.96
N LEU A 142 12.98 -3.87 12.93
CA LEU A 142 12.15 -2.68 13.01
C LEU A 142 11.91 -2.33 14.48
N LEU A 143 12.22 -1.08 14.84
CA LEU A 143 12.08 -0.57 16.20
C LEU A 143 11.16 0.64 16.25
N PRO A 144 10.43 0.83 17.37
CA PRO A 144 9.81 2.11 17.70
C PRO A 144 10.85 3.25 17.68
N LYS A 145 10.43 4.43 17.21
CA LYS A 145 11.34 5.57 16.99
C LYS A 145 12.04 6.03 18.28
N ASP A 146 11.35 5.95 19.41
CA ASP A 146 11.83 6.30 20.74
C ASP A 146 12.88 5.31 21.28
N LEU A 147 12.79 4.03 20.90
CA LEU A 147 13.75 3.00 21.32
C LEU A 147 15.01 2.96 20.44
N ALA A 148 14.89 3.36 19.17
CA ALA A 148 15.93 3.14 18.17
C ALA A 148 17.30 3.74 18.52
N GLY A 149 17.33 4.90 19.17
CA GLY A 149 18.58 5.57 19.56
C GLY A 149 19.37 4.80 20.63
N GLN A 150 18.67 4.32 21.66
CA GLN A 150 19.28 3.53 22.74
C GLN A 150 19.75 2.18 22.21
N MET A 151 18.90 1.51 21.42
CA MET A 151 19.22 0.18 20.91
C MET A 151 20.43 0.20 19.98
N LEU A 152 20.56 1.23 19.13
CA LEU A 152 21.75 1.42 18.28
C LEU A 152 23.05 1.46 19.11
N TRP A 153 23.05 2.15 20.25
CA TRP A 153 24.22 2.23 21.11
C TRP A 153 24.58 0.88 21.73
N THR A 154 23.58 0.13 22.20
CA THR A 154 23.77 -1.22 22.73
C THR A 154 24.31 -2.16 21.67
N VAL A 155 23.77 -2.13 20.45
CA VAL A 155 24.26 -2.96 19.35
C VAL A 155 25.68 -2.58 18.95
N LYS A 156 26.01 -1.28 18.90
CA LYS A 156 27.39 -0.84 18.62
C LYS A 156 28.39 -1.29 19.68
N SER A 157 28.02 -1.31 20.96
CA SER A 157 28.93 -1.73 22.03
C SER A 157 29.17 -3.25 22.04
N LEU A 158 28.20 -4.05 21.62
CA LEU A 158 28.29 -5.51 21.57
C LEU A 158 28.87 -6.02 20.25
N VAL A 159 28.36 -5.53 19.12
CA VAL A 159 28.67 -6.01 17.76
C VAL A 159 29.81 -5.21 17.13
N GLY A 160 30.13 -4.03 17.66
CA GLY A 160 31.17 -3.13 17.15
C GLY A 160 30.71 -2.20 16.03
N SER A 161 29.53 -2.44 15.43
CA SER A 161 28.94 -1.56 14.43
C SER A 161 27.43 -1.77 14.30
N GLY A 162 26.75 -0.75 13.77
CA GLY A 162 25.31 -0.73 13.55
C GLY A 162 24.88 0.62 13.02
N SER A 163 23.70 0.70 12.40
CA SER A 163 23.12 1.93 11.87
C SER A 163 21.61 1.92 12.00
N ASN A 164 21.04 3.08 12.28
CA ASN A 164 19.61 3.32 12.11
C ASN A 164 19.40 3.87 10.70
N MET A 165 18.40 3.34 10.01
CA MET A 165 17.97 3.80 8.71
C MET A 165 16.49 4.15 8.76
N GLU A 166 16.14 5.22 8.07
CA GLU A 166 14.74 5.45 7.71
C GLU A 166 14.37 4.51 6.58
N PHE A 167 13.22 3.87 6.71
CA PHE A 167 12.66 3.02 5.67
C PHE A 167 11.46 3.74 5.04
N PRO A 168 11.21 3.59 3.72
CA PRO A 168 10.04 4.17 3.10
C PRO A 168 8.77 3.75 3.87
N PRO A 169 7.89 4.69 4.28
CA PRO A 169 6.69 4.36 5.07
C PRO A 169 5.78 3.31 4.42
N VAL A 170 5.86 3.19 3.09
CA VAL A 170 5.13 2.18 2.31
C VAL A 170 5.58 0.73 2.59
N LEU A 171 6.74 0.53 3.21
CA LEU A 171 7.28 -0.78 3.54
C LEU A 171 7.18 -1.09 5.04
N ALA A 172 7.37 -0.10 5.92
CA ALA A 172 7.27 -0.27 7.35
C ALA A 172 7.14 1.07 8.06
N GLU A 173 6.46 1.09 9.22
CA GLU A 173 6.48 2.21 10.15
C GLU A 173 7.46 1.97 11.29
N GLY A 174 8.36 2.92 11.55
CA GLY A 174 9.34 2.83 12.62
C GLY A 174 10.73 3.23 12.15
N THR A 175 11.75 2.82 12.89
CA THR A 175 13.16 2.99 12.54
C THR A 175 13.79 1.63 12.36
N LEU A 176 14.48 1.43 11.23
CA LEU A 176 15.19 0.18 10.96
C LEU A 176 16.55 0.22 11.64
N LEU A 177 16.80 -0.70 12.58
CA LEU A 177 18.13 -0.99 13.09
C LEU A 177 18.77 -2.07 12.21
N ALA A 178 19.93 -1.76 11.64
CA ALA A 178 20.75 -2.70 10.89
C ALA A 178 22.12 -2.90 11.53
N PHE A 179 22.58 -4.14 11.61
CA PHE A 179 23.93 -4.47 12.10
C PHE A 179 24.49 -5.70 11.40
N PRO A 180 25.83 -5.82 11.28
CA PRO A 180 26.41 -6.88 10.45
C PRO A 180 26.12 -8.28 10.94
N ARG A 181 25.97 -9.19 9.98
CA ARG A 181 25.90 -10.64 10.20
C ARG A 181 27.29 -11.25 10.37
N GLY A 182 27.32 -12.53 10.76
CA GLY A 182 28.50 -13.39 10.61
C GLY A 182 29.40 -13.49 11.84
N SER A 183 29.08 -12.80 12.94
CA SER A 183 29.72 -13.04 14.24
C SER A 183 28.73 -13.70 15.21
N GLN A 184 29.24 -14.55 16.10
CA GLN A 184 28.41 -15.21 17.11
C GLN A 184 27.69 -14.20 18.01
N ILE A 185 28.33 -13.06 18.30
CA ILE A 185 27.71 -11.99 19.09
C ILE A 185 26.54 -11.36 18.34
N ALA A 186 26.68 -11.08 17.05
CA ALA A 186 25.59 -10.54 16.25
C ALA A 186 24.38 -11.49 16.19
N GLU A 187 24.61 -12.80 16.02
CA GLU A 187 23.52 -13.79 16.03
C GLU A 187 22.81 -13.84 17.40
N SER A 188 23.56 -13.77 18.51
CA SER A 188 22.97 -13.71 19.85
C SER A 188 22.16 -12.43 20.09
N VAL A 189 22.65 -11.29 19.61
CA VAL A 189 21.90 -10.01 19.70
C VAL A 189 20.61 -10.09 18.89
N MET A 190 20.65 -10.63 17.68
CA MET A 190 19.44 -10.80 16.87
C MET A 190 18.44 -11.74 17.55
N ALA A 191 18.89 -12.90 18.03
CA ALA A 191 18.02 -13.84 18.73
C ALA A 191 17.34 -13.23 19.96
N GLU A 192 18.06 -12.40 20.71
CA GLU A 192 17.50 -11.69 21.86
C GLU A 192 16.52 -10.60 21.47
N LEU A 193 16.79 -9.83 20.41
CA LEU A 193 15.82 -8.84 19.92
C LEU A 193 14.50 -9.50 19.49
N LEU A 194 14.59 -10.65 18.82
CA LEU A 194 13.41 -11.42 18.44
C LEU A 194 12.70 -12.04 19.65
N SER A 195 13.43 -12.49 20.68
CA SER A 195 12.84 -13.03 21.91
C SER A 195 12.00 -11.98 22.65
N GLN A 196 12.38 -10.70 22.52
CA GLN A 196 11.66 -9.55 23.05
C GLN A 196 10.50 -9.08 22.16
N GLY A 197 10.22 -9.80 21.06
CA GLY A 197 9.11 -9.50 20.16
C GLY A 197 9.39 -8.37 19.17
N HIS A 198 10.65 -7.96 18.98
CA HIS A 198 10.98 -7.04 17.91
C HIS A 198 10.84 -7.70 16.54
N HIS A 199 10.46 -6.90 15.55
CA HIS A 199 10.02 -7.40 14.25
C HIS A 199 11.21 -7.61 13.30
N ASP A 200 11.30 -8.81 12.70
CA ASP A 200 12.33 -9.16 11.72
C ASP A 200 11.96 -8.63 10.33
N LEU A 201 12.33 -7.38 10.05
CA LEU A 201 12.14 -6.80 8.72
C LEU A 201 12.95 -7.54 7.64
N GLY A 202 14.03 -8.23 8.03
CA GLY A 202 14.80 -9.06 7.11
C GLY A 202 13.98 -10.23 6.57
N ASN A 203 13.17 -10.86 7.41
CA ASN A 203 12.25 -11.91 6.97
C ASN A 203 11.17 -11.36 6.03
N ASP A 204 10.53 -10.25 6.39
CA ASP A 204 9.54 -9.58 5.53
C ASP A 204 10.10 -9.22 4.16
N LEU A 205 11.33 -8.72 4.09
CA LEU A 205 11.96 -8.38 2.81
C LEU A 205 12.23 -9.62 1.94
N ARG A 206 12.54 -10.78 2.53
CA ARG A 206 12.67 -12.06 1.79
C ARG A 206 11.32 -12.51 1.23
N GLU A 207 10.28 -12.43 2.05
CA GLU A 207 8.91 -12.76 1.65
C GLU A 207 8.43 -11.80 0.55
N ALA A 208 8.69 -10.51 0.69
CA ALA A 208 8.36 -9.49 -0.29
C ALA A 208 9.11 -9.67 -1.61
N LEU A 209 10.41 -10.03 -1.60
CA LEU A 209 11.15 -10.38 -2.82
C LEU A 209 10.55 -11.61 -3.51
N THR A 210 10.17 -12.63 -2.73
CA THR A 210 9.53 -13.85 -3.26
C THR A 210 8.17 -13.53 -3.87
N ALA A 211 7.34 -12.75 -3.18
CA ALA A 211 6.05 -12.28 -3.67
C ALA A 211 6.19 -11.44 -4.94
N GLN A 212 7.17 -10.52 -4.97
CA GLN A 212 7.49 -9.73 -6.15
C GLN A 212 7.89 -10.61 -7.34
N GLN A 213 8.74 -11.61 -7.13
CA GLN A 213 9.15 -12.51 -8.20
C GLN A 213 7.96 -13.27 -8.79
N ARG A 214 7.09 -13.81 -7.94
CA ARG A 214 5.83 -14.46 -8.38
C ARG A 214 4.94 -13.48 -9.13
N PHE A 215 4.75 -12.27 -8.60
CA PHE A 215 3.94 -11.26 -9.26
C PHE A 215 4.46 -10.93 -10.67
N LEU A 216 5.78 -10.76 -10.84
CA LEU A 216 6.38 -10.39 -12.11
C LEU A 216 6.40 -11.53 -13.15
N THR A 217 6.34 -12.79 -12.71
CA THR A 217 6.48 -13.96 -13.61
C THR A 217 5.18 -14.74 -13.84
N GLU A 218 4.30 -14.76 -12.85
CA GLU A 218 3.12 -15.64 -12.82
C GLU A 218 1.80 -14.86 -12.78
N SER A 219 1.81 -13.56 -12.47
CA SER A 219 0.56 -12.83 -12.25
C SER A 219 -0.26 -12.66 -13.51
N THR A 220 -1.51 -13.12 -13.43
CA THR A 220 -2.52 -12.96 -14.47
C THR A 220 -3.35 -11.69 -14.33
N ALA A 221 -3.01 -10.80 -13.38
CA ALA A 221 -3.77 -9.57 -13.16
C ALA A 221 -3.78 -8.67 -14.41
N LEU A 222 -4.88 -7.96 -14.64
CA LEU A 222 -5.05 -7.17 -15.87
C LEU A 222 -3.96 -6.11 -16.05
N TRP A 223 -3.45 -5.55 -14.96
CA TRP A 223 -2.41 -4.53 -14.97
C TRP A 223 -0.99 -5.08 -15.18
N THR A 224 -0.71 -6.38 -14.96
CA THR A 224 0.66 -6.91 -15.12
C THR A 224 1.10 -6.93 -16.59
N LYS A 225 0.14 -7.10 -17.50
CA LYS A 225 0.36 -7.00 -18.95
C LYS A 225 0.83 -5.61 -19.39
N GLN A 226 0.46 -4.57 -18.65
CA GLN A 226 0.83 -3.18 -18.95
C GLN A 226 2.33 -2.91 -18.72
N PHE A 227 2.98 -3.69 -17.86
CA PHE A 227 4.40 -3.54 -17.53
C PHE A 227 5.30 -4.52 -18.29
N SER A 228 4.72 -5.52 -18.97
CA SER A 228 5.45 -6.59 -19.67
C SER A 228 5.85 -6.23 -21.11
N SER A 229 5.75 -4.94 -21.50
CA SER A 229 6.12 -4.48 -22.84
C SER A 229 7.41 -3.66 -22.81
N PRO A 230 8.58 -4.24 -23.17
CA PRO A 230 9.72 -3.45 -23.61
C PRO A 230 9.64 -3.21 -25.13
N THR A 231 9.61 -1.93 -25.50
CA THR A 231 10.27 -1.31 -26.67
C THR A 231 9.95 -1.85 -28.08
N CYS A 232 9.24 -1.04 -28.88
CA CYS A 232 9.70 -0.84 -30.27
C CYS A 232 10.98 0.00 -30.27
#